data_AF-A0A4R7FEN2-F1
#
_entry.id   AF-A0A4R7FEN2-F1
#
_cell.length_a   1.000
_cell.length_b   1.000
_cell.length_c   1.000
_cell.angle_alpha   90.00
_cell.angle_beta   90.00
_cell.angle_gamma   90.00
#
_symmetry.space_group_name_H-M   'P 1'
#
loop_
_entity.id
_entity.type
_entity.pdbx_description
1 polymer ?
#
loop_
_entity_poly.entity_id
_entity_poly.type
_entity_poly.pdbx_seq_one_letter_code
_entity_poly.pdbx_strand_id
1 'polypeptide(L)'
;MTKAEILQRVQAGLVLAQTLGDPLSRSWRKSIGPALKELEAEGCIKRLKVGEWIGYALPDWQMSPAELLAYILGKCRVDRETGCHVWAGSTNGRQGPLTYIPGGKPKTSVRRRVWEATTGKQLTTSDVLLPRCGDPACVAFDHIAKTKRGQSQKGKKLTWVTRMRQAIGRKQRSHISDDVVRQLRAFEGTNRQAAERFGISKAAVQGIRSGRNRREYAANGIFTQLIERKAA
;
A
#
# COMPACT_ATOMS: atom_id res chain seq x y z
N MET A 1 26.23 -8.89 -33.23
CA MET A 1 25.04 -9.59 -32.72
C MET A 1 23.83 -9.03 -33.42
N THR A 2 23.01 -9.87 -34.03
CA THR A 2 21.83 -9.48 -34.83
C THR A 2 20.56 -9.41 -33.97
N LYS A 3 19.48 -8.83 -34.49
CA LYS A 3 18.16 -8.83 -33.82
C LYS A 3 17.68 -10.25 -33.51
N ALA A 4 17.83 -11.18 -34.46
CA ALA A 4 17.39 -12.56 -34.31
C ALA A 4 18.11 -13.27 -33.16
N GLU A 5 19.43 -13.07 -33.04
CA GLU A 5 20.23 -13.63 -31.93
C GLU A 5 19.80 -13.08 -30.57
N ILE A 6 19.52 -11.77 -30.49
CA ILE A 6 19.02 -11.14 -29.26
C ILE A 6 17.66 -11.72 -28.88
N LEU A 7 16.74 -11.82 -29.84
CA LEU A 7 15.40 -12.35 -29.60
C LEU A 7 15.46 -13.81 -29.14
N GLN A 8 16.30 -14.64 -29.77
CA GLN A 8 16.50 -16.03 -29.37
C GLN A 8 16.99 -16.14 -27.91
N ARG A 9 17.91 -15.27 -27.48
CA ARG A 9 18.36 -15.23 -26.08
C ARG A 9 17.24 -14.82 -25.13
N VAL A 10 16.46 -13.81 -25.51
CA VAL A 10 15.33 -13.31 -24.70
C VAL A 10 14.18 -14.35 -24.61
N GLN A 11 14.00 -15.18 -25.62
CA GLN A 11 13.05 -16.31 -25.57
C GLN A 11 13.43 -17.35 -24.51
N ALA A 12 14.72 -17.51 -24.20
CA ALA A 12 15.18 -18.38 -23.12
C ALA A 12 14.93 -17.79 -21.72
N GLY A 13 14.62 -16.50 -21.61
CA GLY A 13 14.28 -15.85 -20.33
C GLY A 13 14.78 -14.40 -20.23
N LEU A 14 14.87 -13.92 -19.00
CA LEU A 14 15.41 -12.58 -18.71
C LEU A 14 16.90 -12.52 -19.03
N VAL A 15 17.29 -11.58 -19.90
CA VAL A 15 18.69 -11.34 -20.29
C VAL A 15 19.15 -10.00 -19.79
N LEU A 16 20.26 -9.94 -19.05
CA LEU A 16 20.86 -8.67 -18.63
C LEU A 16 21.59 -8.01 -19.79
N ALA A 17 21.52 -6.68 -19.90
CA ALA A 17 22.17 -5.94 -20.99
C ALA A 17 23.67 -6.25 -21.11
N GLN A 18 24.34 -6.48 -19.98
CA GLN A 18 25.76 -6.80 -19.88
C GLN A 18 26.12 -8.17 -20.45
N THR A 19 25.20 -9.15 -20.43
CA THR A 19 25.47 -10.48 -20.99
C THR A 19 25.33 -10.51 -22.50
N LEU A 20 24.76 -9.45 -23.09
CA LEU A 20 24.79 -9.19 -24.53
C LEU A 20 26.11 -8.49 -24.94
N GLY A 21 26.85 -7.91 -24.00
CA GLY A 21 28.10 -7.18 -24.22
C GLY A 21 28.17 -5.94 -23.33
N ASP A 22 29.32 -5.24 -23.35
CA ASP A 22 29.49 -4.02 -22.55
C ASP A 22 28.65 -2.85 -23.11
N PRO A 23 27.63 -2.36 -22.39
CA PRO A 23 26.77 -1.27 -22.84
C PRO A 23 27.50 0.07 -23.02
N LEU A 24 28.68 0.23 -22.41
CA LEU A 24 29.50 1.44 -22.54
C LEU A 24 30.41 1.42 -23.77
N SER A 25 30.64 0.24 -24.35
CA SER A 25 31.51 0.09 -25.51
C SER A 25 30.92 0.71 -26.79
N ARG A 26 31.81 1.21 -27.66
CA ARG A 26 31.42 1.81 -28.95
C ARG A 26 30.74 0.78 -29.88
N SER A 27 31.21 -0.47 -29.86
CA SER A 27 30.66 -1.56 -30.67
C SER A 27 29.22 -1.88 -30.28
N TRP A 28 28.92 -1.93 -28.97
CA TRP A 28 27.56 -2.12 -28.46
C TRP A 28 26.64 -1.00 -28.92
N ARG A 29 27.04 0.27 -28.76
CA ARG A 29 26.22 1.43 -29.14
C ARG A 29 25.93 1.51 -30.65
N LYS A 30 26.82 0.96 -31.48
CA LYS A 30 26.63 0.90 -32.94
C LYS A 30 25.77 -0.27 -33.41
N SER A 31 25.73 -1.38 -32.67
CA SER A 31 25.10 -2.62 -33.15
C SER A 31 23.96 -3.10 -32.25
N ILE A 32 24.26 -3.43 -31.00
CA ILE A 32 23.32 -4.03 -30.06
C ILE A 32 22.28 -3.01 -29.56
N GLY A 33 22.72 -1.80 -29.22
CA GLY A 33 21.85 -0.75 -28.71
C GLY A 33 20.69 -0.38 -29.65
N PRO A 34 20.96 -0.08 -30.94
CA PRO A 34 19.91 0.16 -31.93
C PRO A 34 18.98 -1.04 -32.11
N ALA A 35 19.53 -2.26 -32.22
CA ALA A 35 18.72 -3.47 -32.35
C ALA A 35 17.75 -3.69 -31.18
N LEU A 36 18.19 -3.44 -29.94
CA LEU A 36 17.33 -3.50 -28.75
C LEU A 36 16.23 -2.44 -28.77
N LYS A 37 16.55 -1.20 -29.19
CA LYS A 37 15.56 -0.12 -29.30
C LYS A 37 14.49 -0.44 -30.35
N GLU A 38 14.91 -1.00 -31.48
CA GLU A 38 13.98 -1.41 -32.54
C GLU A 38 13.08 -2.56 -32.07
N LEU A 39 13.64 -3.60 -31.43
CA LEU A 39 12.83 -4.70 -30.86
C LEU A 39 11.86 -4.21 -29.76
N GLU A 40 12.26 -3.22 -28.96
CA GLU A 40 11.40 -2.57 -27.96
C GLU A 40 10.26 -1.77 -28.63
N ALA A 41 10.57 -1.03 -29.71
CA ALA A 41 9.58 -0.28 -30.48
C ALA A 41 8.60 -1.18 -31.25
N GLU A 42 9.07 -2.33 -31.74
CA GLU A 42 8.25 -3.38 -32.37
C GLU A 42 7.41 -4.15 -31.34
N GLY A 43 7.64 -3.95 -30.04
CA GLY A 43 6.94 -4.66 -28.97
C GLY A 43 7.34 -6.12 -28.81
N CYS A 44 8.45 -6.56 -29.42
CA CYS A 44 8.95 -7.93 -29.31
C CYS A 44 9.61 -8.22 -27.96
N ILE A 45 10.11 -7.19 -27.29
CA ILE A 45 10.73 -7.29 -25.96
C ILE A 45 10.28 -6.12 -25.08
N LYS A 46 10.42 -6.28 -23.77
CA LYS A 46 10.28 -5.19 -22.80
C LYS A 46 11.56 -4.98 -22.02
N ARG A 47 11.85 -3.72 -21.72
CA ARG A 47 12.97 -3.31 -20.87
C ARG A 47 12.55 -3.32 -19.40
N LEU A 48 13.37 -3.94 -18.56
CA LEU A 48 13.13 -4.13 -17.12
C LEU A 48 14.32 -3.64 -16.29
N LYS A 49 14.04 -3.08 -15.11
CA LYS A 49 15.09 -2.80 -14.11
C LYS A 49 15.23 -4.01 -13.17
N VAL A 50 16.44 -4.54 -13.05
CA VAL A 50 16.80 -5.73 -12.26
C VAL A 50 17.92 -5.34 -11.30
N GLY A 51 17.56 -4.93 -10.08
CA GLY A 51 18.52 -4.28 -9.19
C GLY A 51 18.99 -2.96 -9.80
N GLU A 52 20.30 -2.77 -9.94
CA GLU A 52 20.89 -1.61 -10.63
C GLU A 52 21.05 -1.81 -12.13
N TRP A 53 20.74 -3.00 -12.64
CA TRP A 53 20.98 -3.36 -14.03
C TRP A 53 19.72 -3.26 -14.88
N ILE A 54 19.94 -3.13 -16.19
CA ILE A 54 18.89 -3.21 -17.19
C ILE A 54 18.86 -4.64 -17.73
N GLY A 55 17.67 -5.22 -17.78
CA GLY A 55 17.40 -6.49 -18.44
C GLY A 55 16.33 -6.36 -19.51
N TYR A 56 16.27 -7.35 -20.39
CA TYR A 56 15.30 -7.48 -21.47
C TYR A 56 14.64 -8.85 -21.37
N ALA A 57 13.33 -8.88 -21.56
CA ALA A 57 12.53 -10.10 -21.52
C ALA A 57 11.40 -10.02 -22.55
N LEU A 58 10.72 -11.13 -22.83
CA LEU A 58 9.50 -11.13 -23.64
C LEU A 58 8.41 -10.24 -23.00
N PRO A 59 7.46 -9.70 -23.78
CA PRO A 59 6.44 -8.77 -23.27
C PRO A 59 5.59 -9.36 -22.15
N ASP A 60 5.25 -10.63 -22.25
CA ASP A 60 4.45 -11.41 -21.29
C ASP A 60 5.30 -12.10 -20.22
N TRP A 61 6.63 -12.02 -20.29
CA TRP A 61 7.53 -12.67 -19.35
C TRP A 61 7.19 -12.28 -17.91
N GLN A 62 7.08 -13.30 -17.07
CA GLN A 62 6.91 -13.19 -15.62
C GLN A 62 7.89 -14.14 -14.96
N MET A 63 8.46 -13.67 -13.85
CA MET A 63 9.29 -14.49 -12.99
C MET A 63 8.46 -15.65 -12.43
N SER A 64 8.98 -16.88 -12.50
CA SER A 64 8.32 -18.03 -11.90
C SER A 64 8.23 -17.87 -10.38
N PRO A 65 7.29 -18.58 -9.70
CA PRO A 65 7.19 -18.52 -8.24
C PRO A 65 8.51 -18.84 -7.51
N ALA A 66 9.27 -19.83 -8.00
CA ALA A 66 10.55 -20.22 -7.41
C ALA A 66 11.62 -19.14 -7.57
N GLU A 67 11.78 -18.58 -8.77
CA GLU A 67 12.70 -17.47 -9.01
C GLU A 67 12.31 -16.23 -8.21
N LEU A 68 11.00 -15.97 -8.05
CA LEU A 68 10.50 -14.86 -7.26
C LEU A 68 10.86 -15.00 -5.78
N LEU A 69 10.69 -16.21 -5.23
CA LEU A 69 11.11 -16.49 -3.86
C LEU A 69 12.62 -16.34 -3.71
N ALA A 70 13.42 -16.89 -4.62
CA ALA A 70 14.88 -16.73 -4.60
C ALA A 70 15.30 -15.25 -4.66
N TYR A 71 14.69 -14.46 -5.55
CA TYR A 71 14.93 -13.02 -5.67
C TYR A 71 14.59 -12.25 -4.38
N ILE A 72 13.49 -12.59 -3.71
CA ILE A 72 13.09 -11.96 -2.46
C ILE A 72 14.03 -12.38 -1.32
N LEU A 73 14.26 -13.68 -1.17
CA LEU A 73 15.07 -14.24 -0.07
C LEU A 73 16.54 -13.83 -0.17
N GLY A 74 17.08 -13.69 -1.39
CA GLY A 74 18.44 -13.17 -1.61
C GLY A 74 18.65 -11.72 -1.15
N LYS A 75 17.57 -10.98 -0.86
CA LYS A 75 17.62 -9.62 -0.29
C LYS A 75 17.30 -9.58 1.21
N CYS A 76 17.11 -10.74 1.83
CA CYS A 76 16.83 -10.84 3.25
C CYS A 76 18.12 -11.15 4.01
N ARG A 77 18.23 -10.59 5.22
CA ARG A 77 19.15 -11.10 6.23
C ARG A 77 18.44 -12.20 7.00
N VAL A 78 19.09 -13.34 7.18
CA VAL A 78 18.57 -14.42 8.02
C VAL A 78 18.98 -14.16 9.46
N ASP A 79 18.00 -14.04 10.34
CA ASP A 79 18.21 -14.09 11.78
C ASP A 79 18.14 -15.55 12.23
N ARG A 80 19.26 -16.08 12.73
CA ARG A 80 19.39 -17.49 13.11
C ARG A 80 18.71 -17.82 14.44
N GLU A 81 18.53 -16.84 15.33
CA GLU A 81 17.90 -17.08 16.64
C GLU A 81 16.39 -17.20 16.49
N THR A 82 15.81 -16.31 15.68
CA THR A 82 14.36 -16.28 15.49
C THR A 82 13.88 -17.05 14.27
N GLY A 83 14.79 -17.42 13.35
CA GLY A 83 14.44 -17.97 12.03
C GLY A 83 13.83 -16.93 11.08
N CYS A 84 13.91 -15.64 11.39
CA CYS A 84 13.32 -14.59 10.56
C CYS A 84 14.12 -14.34 9.29
N HIS A 85 13.42 -14.22 8.17
CA HIS A 85 13.94 -13.58 6.96
C HIS A 85 13.62 -12.09 7.02
N VAL A 86 14.59 -11.29 7.47
CA VAL A 86 14.45 -9.85 7.70
C VAL A 86 14.73 -9.10 6.40
N TRP A 87 13.72 -8.40 5.88
CA TRP A 87 13.83 -7.65 4.64
C TRP A 87 14.79 -6.47 4.77
N ALA A 88 15.84 -6.41 3.94
CA ALA A 88 16.80 -5.30 3.95
C ALA A 88 16.39 -4.10 3.06
N GLY A 89 15.31 -4.24 2.27
CA GLY A 89 14.84 -3.19 1.37
C GLY A 89 13.86 -2.20 2.01
N SER A 90 13.18 -1.42 1.16
CA SER A 90 12.23 -0.40 1.60
C SER A 90 11.06 -0.99 2.39
N THR A 91 10.76 -0.40 3.55
CA THR A 91 9.58 -0.69 4.36
C THR A 91 8.65 0.51 4.39
N ASN A 92 7.34 0.28 4.40
CA ASN A 92 6.31 1.27 4.66
C ASN A 92 5.63 0.96 5.99
N GLY A 93 5.58 1.91 6.92
CA GLY A 93 4.99 1.68 8.26
C GLY A 93 3.55 1.16 8.26
N ARG A 94 2.80 1.35 7.16
CA ARG A 94 1.42 0.85 7.00
C ARG A 94 1.33 -0.49 6.27
N GLN A 95 2.17 -0.72 5.26
CA GLN A 95 2.07 -1.89 4.36
C GLN A 95 3.14 -2.96 4.63
N GLY A 96 4.13 -2.64 5.46
CA GLY A 96 5.30 -3.48 5.73
C GLY A 96 6.35 -3.40 4.61
N PRO A 97 7.16 -4.46 4.46
CA PRO A 97 8.16 -4.61 3.41
C PRO A 97 7.58 -4.47 2.00
N LEU A 98 8.23 -3.63 1.19
CA LEU A 98 7.84 -3.35 -0.19
C LEU A 98 9.01 -3.61 -1.15
N THR A 99 8.70 -4.07 -2.36
CA THR A 99 9.70 -4.31 -3.40
C THR A 99 9.16 -4.00 -4.80
N TYR A 100 10.08 -3.81 -5.74
CA TYR A 100 9.82 -3.85 -7.17
C TYR A 100 10.28 -5.21 -7.69
N ILE A 101 9.35 -5.94 -8.30
CA ILE A 101 9.65 -7.20 -8.97
C ILE A 101 9.86 -6.89 -10.46
N PRO A 102 11.00 -7.29 -11.05
CA PRO A 102 11.20 -7.15 -12.49
C PRO A 102 10.04 -7.78 -13.28
N GLY A 103 9.50 -7.04 -14.25
CA GLY A 103 8.36 -7.49 -15.05
C GLY A 103 7.01 -7.48 -14.35
N GLY A 104 6.96 -7.07 -13.07
CA GLY A 104 5.73 -7.03 -12.27
C GLY A 104 5.05 -5.66 -12.21
N LYS A 105 3.90 -5.63 -11.52
CA LYS A 105 3.14 -4.42 -11.15
C LYS A 105 3.99 -3.43 -10.33
N PRO A 106 3.58 -2.15 -10.20
CA PRO A 106 4.25 -1.18 -9.34
C PRO A 106 4.41 -1.68 -7.90
N LYS A 107 5.30 -1.01 -7.15
CA LYS A 107 5.75 -1.32 -5.78
C LYS A 107 4.74 -2.16 -4.98
N THR A 108 5.12 -3.39 -4.68
CA THR A 108 4.22 -4.40 -4.12
C THR A 108 4.70 -4.88 -2.75
N SER A 109 3.77 -5.44 -1.95
CA SER A 109 4.10 -6.01 -0.64
C SER A 109 4.90 -7.30 -0.81
N VAL A 110 6.07 -7.37 -0.17
CA VAL A 110 6.94 -8.55 -0.23
C VAL A 110 6.22 -9.75 0.38
N ARG A 111 5.56 -9.58 1.53
CA ARG A 111 4.79 -10.66 2.18
C ARG A 111 3.72 -11.23 1.26
N ARG A 112 2.99 -10.37 0.53
CA ARG A 112 1.97 -10.83 -0.43
C ARG A 112 2.59 -11.74 -1.47
N ARG A 113 3.75 -11.36 -1.99
CA ARG A 113 4.44 -12.10 -3.05
C ARG A 113 5.02 -13.41 -2.55
N VAL A 114 5.63 -13.43 -1.37
CA VAL A 114 6.08 -14.68 -0.72
C VAL A 114 4.90 -15.63 -0.52
N TRP A 115 3.78 -15.13 0.02
CA TRP A 115 2.61 -15.95 0.28
C TRP A 115 1.96 -16.50 -1.00
N GLU A 116 1.75 -15.66 -2.01
CA GLU A 116 1.19 -16.05 -3.31
C GLU A 116 2.08 -17.07 -4.02
N ALA A 117 3.40 -16.84 -4.05
CA ALA A 117 4.36 -17.75 -4.69
C ALA A 117 4.46 -19.10 -3.98
N THR A 118 4.39 -19.13 -2.64
CA THR A 118 4.50 -20.37 -1.86
C THR A 118 3.21 -21.18 -1.88
N THR A 119 2.05 -20.53 -1.84
CA THR A 119 0.75 -21.22 -1.76
C THR A 119 0.08 -21.46 -3.10
N GLY A 120 0.52 -20.77 -4.16
CA GLY A 120 -0.15 -20.75 -5.46
C GLY A 120 -1.51 -20.05 -5.47
N LYS A 121 -1.94 -19.46 -4.34
CA LYS A 121 -3.26 -18.82 -4.20
C LYS A 121 -3.13 -17.31 -4.35
N GLN A 122 -4.11 -16.68 -5.02
CA GLN A 122 -4.18 -15.22 -5.10
C GLN A 122 -4.86 -14.62 -3.87
N LEU A 123 -4.34 -13.49 -3.40
CA LEU A 123 -4.94 -12.75 -2.28
C LEU A 123 -5.93 -11.69 -2.78
N THR A 124 -7.02 -11.54 -2.03
CA THR A 124 -7.99 -10.46 -2.28
C THR A 124 -7.48 -9.13 -1.73
N THR A 125 -8.10 -8.02 -2.13
CA THR A 125 -7.81 -6.68 -1.59
C THR A 125 -8.12 -6.55 -0.10
N SER A 126 -9.03 -7.38 0.41
CA SER A 126 -9.43 -7.46 1.82
C SER A 126 -8.42 -8.19 2.70
N ASP A 127 -7.56 -9.00 2.10
CA ASP A 127 -6.56 -9.79 2.82
C ASP A 127 -5.36 -8.91 3.20
N VAL A 128 -4.89 -9.10 4.44
CA VAL A 128 -3.72 -8.43 5.02
C VAL A 128 -2.81 -9.51 5.57
N LEU A 129 -1.51 -9.36 5.34
CA LEU A 129 -0.49 -10.27 5.84
C LEU A 129 0.32 -9.56 6.92
N LEU A 130 0.33 -10.16 8.11
CA LEU A 130 1.02 -9.64 9.29
C LEU A 130 2.10 -10.63 9.73
N PRO A 131 3.25 -10.15 10.24
CA PRO A 131 4.23 -11.02 10.86
C PRO A 131 3.71 -11.49 12.23
N ARG A 132 3.83 -12.80 12.50
CA ARG A 132 3.53 -13.41 13.81
C ARG A 132 4.67 -13.23 14.81
N CYS A 133 5.91 -13.16 14.32
CA CYS A 133 7.11 -13.04 15.14
C CYS A 133 7.33 -11.63 15.74
N GLY A 134 6.44 -10.66 15.48
CA GLY A 134 6.55 -9.30 15.98
C GLY A 134 7.48 -8.38 15.16
N ASP A 135 8.43 -8.93 14.40
CA ASP A 135 9.32 -8.13 13.55
C ASP A 135 8.57 -7.56 12.32
N PRO A 136 8.40 -6.22 12.21
CA PRO A 136 7.70 -5.58 11.12
C PRO A 136 8.42 -5.68 9.77
N ALA A 137 9.69 -6.11 9.71
CA ALA A 137 10.45 -6.34 8.49
C ALA A 137 10.51 -7.83 8.08
N CYS A 138 10.04 -8.74 8.92
CA CYS A 138 10.06 -10.18 8.61
C CYS A 138 9.13 -10.54 7.44
N VAL A 139 9.65 -11.37 6.54
CA VAL A 139 8.95 -11.90 5.35
C VAL A 139 9.02 -13.43 5.24
N ALA A 140 9.53 -14.14 6.27
CA ALA A 140 9.54 -15.59 6.30
C ALA A 140 8.12 -16.15 6.20
N PHE A 141 7.91 -17.13 5.32
CA PHE A 141 6.57 -17.67 5.03
C PHE A 141 5.88 -18.20 6.29
N ASP A 142 6.61 -18.97 7.09
CA ASP A 142 6.10 -19.56 8.34
C ASP A 142 5.76 -18.49 9.39
N HIS A 143 6.30 -17.28 9.27
CA HIS A 143 5.98 -16.17 10.16
C HIS A 143 4.85 -15.29 9.62
N ILE A 144 4.32 -15.55 8.43
CA ILE A 144 3.23 -14.75 7.87
C ILE A 144 1.86 -15.30 8.29
N ALA A 145 1.06 -14.45 8.95
CA ALA A 145 -0.35 -14.70 9.20
C ALA A 145 -1.23 -13.94 8.20
N LYS A 146 -2.13 -14.66 7.54
CA LYS A 146 -3.22 -14.08 6.74
C LYS A 146 -4.38 -13.70 7.64
N THR A 147 -4.80 -12.44 7.57
CA THR A 147 -6.00 -11.93 8.25
C THR A 147 -6.82 -11.05 7.31
N LYS A 148 -8.03 -10.70 7.73
CA LYS A 148 -8.87 -9.71 7.03
C LYS A 148 -8.58 -8.31 7.58
N ARG A 149 -8.59 -7.31 6.71
CA ARG A 149 -8.33 -5.90 7.08
C ARG A 149 -9.19 -5.44 8.25
N GLY A 150 -10.48 -5.76 8.26
CA GLY A 150 -11.39 -5.40 9.35
C GLY A 150 -11.01 -6.05 10.69
N GLN A 151 -10.57 -7.31 10.68
CA GLN A 151 -10.15 -8.02 11.89
C GLN A 151 -8.84 -7.45 12.44
N SER A 152 -7.88 -7.09 11.58
CA SER A 152 -6.60 -6.48 12.00
C SER A 152 -6.73 -5.14 12.75
N GLN A 153 -7.89 -4.47 12.60
CA GLN A 153 -8.20 -3.20 13.24
C GLN A 153 -9.15 -3.35 14.44
N LYS A 154 -9.80 -4.51 14.59
CA LYS A 154 -10.74 -4.76 15.67
C LYS A 154 -9.98 -4.69 17.01
N GLY A 155 -10.52 -3.91 17.95
CA GLY A 155 -9.91 -3.69 19.27
C GLY A 155 -8.80 -2.63 19.33
N LYS A 156 -8.29 -2.13 18.21
CA LYS A 156 -7.31 -1.03 18.23
C LYS A 156 -7.99 0.28 18.60
N LYS A 157 -7.68 0.82 19.78
CA LYS A 157 -8.18 2.12 20.21
C LYS A 157 -7.60 3.21 19.31
N LEU A 158 -8.46 3.94 18.61
CA LEU A 158 -8.05 5.13 17.86
C LEU A 158 -7.52 6.17 18.83
N THR A 159 -6.34 6.72 18.55
CA THR A 159 -5.76 7.83 19.30
C THR A 159 -6.65 9.07 19.19
N TRP A 160 -6.60 9.95 20.19
CA TRP A 160 -7.39 11.18 20.19
C TRP A 160 -7.15 12.04 18.95
N VAL A 161 -5.88 12.21 18.55
CA VAL A 161 -5.47 12.93 17.33
C VAL A 161 -6.11 12.30 16.08
N THR A 162 -6.16 10.97 15.99
CA THR A 162 -6.79 10.28 14.86
C THR A 162 -8.29 10.52 14.82
N ARG A 163 -8.96 10.49 15.97
CA ARG A 163 -10.40 10.79 16.08
C ARG A 163 -10.69 12.24 15.67
N MET A 164 -9.88 13.18 16.12
CA MET A 164 -10.00 14.60 15.76
C MET A 164 -9.83 14.81 14.24
N ARG A 165 -8.78 14.24 13.64
CA ARG A 165 -8.56 14.30 12.18
C ARG A 165 -9.73 13.69 11.41
N GLN A 166 -10.27 12.56 11.86
CA GLN A 166 -11.45 11.96 11.24
C GLN A 166 -12.68 12.85 11.36
N ALA A 167 -12.89 13.51 12.51
CA ALA A 167 -13.99 14.44 12.70
C ALA A 167 -13.88 15.66 11.78
N ILE A 168 -12.70 16.28 11.69
CA ILE A 168 -12.43 17.39 10.76
C ILE A 168 -12.70 16.97 9.31
N GLY A 169 -12.17 15.83 8.88
CA GLY A 169 -12.39 15.34 7.50
C GLY A 169 -13.84 14.94 7.20
N ARG A 170 -14.63 14.57 8.22
CA ARG A 170 -16.10 14.39 8.06
C ARG A 170 -16.81 15.73 7.96
N LYS A 171 -16.39 16.72 8.76
CA LYS A 171 -16.92 18.08 8.74
C LYS A 171 -16.75 18.73 7.36
N GLN A 172 -15.53 18.69 6.81
CA GLN A 172 -15.21 19.24 5.49
C GLN A 172 -16.01 18.64 4.34
N ARG A 173 -16.41 17.36 4.45
CA ARG A 173 -17.17 16.65 3.40
C ARG A 173 -18.68 16.71 3.58
N SER A 174 -19.16 17.37 4.63
CA SER A 174 -20.59 17.41 4.93
C SER A 174 -21.26 18.57 4.21
N HIS A 175 -22.43 18.31 3.64
CA HIS A 175 -23.29 19.32 3.01
C HIS A 175 -23.90 20.32 4.01
N ILE A 176 -23.78 20.06 5.32
CA ILE A 176 -24.31 20.93 6.37
C ILE A 176 -23.24 21.95 6.74
N SER A 177 -23.48 23.24 6.49
CA SER A 177 -22.54 24.31 6.83
C SER A 177 -22.46 24.52 8.35
N ASP A 178 -21.38 25.15 8.82
CA ASP A 178 -21.23 25.48 10.23
C ASP A 178 -22.26 26.51 10.71
N ASP A 179 -22.69 27.41 9.83
CA ASP A 179 -23.76 28.37 10.15
C ASP A 179 -25.10 27.66 10.34
N VAL A 180 -25.41 26.66 9.51
CA VAL A 180 -26.62 25.84 9.71
C VAL A 180 -26.52 25.05 11.01
N VAL A 181 -25.34 24.53 11.37
CA VAL A 181 -25.14 23.87 12.68
C VAL A 181 -25.40 24.84 13.83
N ARG A 182 -24.92 26.09 13.74
CA ARG A 182 -25.14 27.13 14.76
C ARG A 182 -26.61 27.49 14.88
N GLN A 183 -27.28 27.74 13.75
CA GLN A 183 -28.71 28.04 13.69
C GLN A 183 -29.56 26.88 14.23
N LEU A 184 -29.22 25.64 13.89
CA LEU A 184 -29.94 24.45 14.35
C LEU A 184 -29.80 24.22 15.87
N ARG A 185 -28.66 24.58 16.47
CA ARG A 185 -28.48 24.55 17.93
C ARG A 185 -29.27 25.63 18.65
N ALA A 186 -29.35 26.83 18.07
CA ALA A 186 -30.13 27.94 18.60
C ALA A 186 -31.64 27.82 18.34
N PHE A 187 -32.05 26.95 17.41
CA PHE A 187 -33.46 26.78 17.04
C PHE A 187 -34.27 26.19 18.20
N GLU A 188 -35.31 26.91 18.60
CA GLU A 188 -36.30 26.47 19.57
C GLU A 188 -37.39 25.67 18.87
N GLY A 189 -37.79 24.54 19.47
CA GLY A 189 -38.78 23.63 18.92
C GLY A 189 -38.29 22.20 18.73
N THR A 190 -39.16 21.38 18.13
CA THR A 190 -38.94 19.94 17.97
C THR A 190 -37.93 19.62 16.86
N ASN A 191 -37.28 18.46 16.94
CA ASN A 191 -36.36 18.01 15.90
C ASN A 191 -37.04 17.82 14.53
N ARG A 192 -38.36 17.63 14.49
CA ARG A 192 -39.15 17.54 13.25
C ARG A 192 -39.26 18.91 12.58
N GLN A 193 -39.64 19.94 13.34
CA GLN A 193 -39.73 21.32 12.83
C GLN A 193 -38.38 21.82 12.35
N ALA A 194 -37.29 21.51 13.08
CA ALA A 194 -35.93 21.84 12.64
C ALA A 194 -35.54 21.11 11.35
N ALA A 195 -35.90 19.82 11.22
CA ALA A 195 -35.61 19.03 10.02
C ALA A 195 -36.29 19.62 8.77
N GLU A 196 -37.58 19.97 8.89
CA GLU A 196 -38.37 20.60 7.84
C GLU A 196 -37.80 21.99 7.48
N ARG A 197 -37.50 22.83 8.48
CA ARG A 197 -36.97 24.20 8.27
C ARG A 197 -35.60 24.23 7.61
N PHE A 198 -34.68 23.35 8.02
CA PHE A 198 -33.29 23.37 7.54
C PHE A 198 -33.03 22.37 6.40
N GLY A 199 -34.03 21.60 5.95
CA GLY A 199 -33.88 20.62 4.88
C GLY A 199 -32.95 19.45 5.22
N ILE A 200 -32.91 19.05 6.49
CA ILE A 200 -31.99 18.02 7.01
C ILE A 200 -32.78 16.88 7.64
N SER A 201 -32.29 15.64 7.59
CA SER A 201 -32.96 14.52 8.23
C SER A 201 -33.08 14.70 9.77
N LYS A 202 -34.20 14.27 10.35
CA LYS A 202 -34.45 14.32 11.80
C LYS A 202 -33.33 13.65 12.61
N ALA A 203 -32.77 12.55 12.11
CA ALA A 203 -31.65 11.84 12.75
C ALA A 203 -30.37 12.69 12.78
N ALA A 204 -30.09 13.44 11.71
CA ALA A 204 -28.96 14.35 11.66
C ALA A 204 -29.17 15.54 12.62
N VAL A 205 -30.38 16.11 12.68
CA VAL A 205 -30.74 17.15 13.67
C VAL A 205 -30.47 16.66 15.09
N GLN A 206 -30.99 15.47 15.46
CA GLN A 206 -30.77 14.89 16.78
C GLN A 206 -29.28 14.65 17.06
N GLY A 207 -28.52 14.15 16.08
CA GLY A 207 -27.08 13.93 16.20
C GLY A 207 -26.27 15.21 16.35
N ILE A 208 -26.72 16.33 15.75
CA ILE A 208 -26.09 17.65 15.89
C ILE A 208 -26.40 18.27 17.24
N ARG A 209 -27.68 18.28 17.67
CA ARG A 209 -28.09 18.83 18.98
C ARG A 209 -27.48 18.08 20.15
N SER A 210 -27.40 16.75 20.06
CA SER A 210 -26.73 15.91 21.07
C SER A 210 -25.20 15.92 21.02
N GLY A 211 -24.59 16.69 20.11
CA GLY A 211 -23.13 16.78 19.99
C GLY A 211 -22.45 15.52 19.43
N ARG A 212 -23.19 14.48 19.02
CA ARG A 212 -22.64 13.23 18.48
C ARG A 212 -21.99 13.39 17.09
N ASN A 213 -22.61 14.16 16.19
CA ASN A 213 -22.15 14.30 14.80
C ASN A 213 -21.22 15.50 14.57
N ARG A 214 -21.39 16.57 15.34
CA ARG A 214 -20.66 17.84 15.21
C ARG A 214 -20.02 18.24 16.53
N ARG A 215 -19.32 17.29 17.17
CA ARG A 215 -18.57 17.56 18.40
C ARG A 215 -17.48 18.59 18.13
N GLU A 216 -17.45 19.66 18.91
CA GLU A 216 -16.38 20.64 18.85
C GLU A 216 -15.18 20.09 19.64
N TYR A 217 -14.09 19.84 18.92
CA TYR A 217 -12.81 19.53 19.53
C TYR A 217 -12.08 20.87 19.66
N ALA A 218 -12.39 21.63 20.72
CA ALA A 218 -11.68 22.88 20.98
C ALA A 218 -10.18 22.61 21.15
N ALA A 219 -9.33 23.48 20.61
CA ALA A 219 -7.87 23.41 20.76
C ALA A 219 -7.42 23.45 22.25
N ASN A 220 -8.29 23.89 23.16
CA ASN A 220 -8.05 24.00 24.61
C ASN A 220 -8.43 22.71 25.40
N GLY A 221 -8.79 21.63 24.71
CA GLY A 221 -9.43 20.44 25.30
C GLY A 221 -8.54 19.48 26.10
N ILE A 222 -7.30 19.84 26.45
CA ILE A 222 -6.49 19.02 27.40
C ILE A 222 -7.07 19.11 28.81
N PHE A 223 -7.61 20.27 29.21
CA PHE A 223 -8.04 20.51 30.60
C PHE A 223 -9.54 20.42 30.84
N THR A 224 -10.39 20.61 29.82
CA THR A 224 -11.85 20.64 30.03
C THR A 224 -12.44 19.26 30.37
N GLN A 225 -11.80 18.16 29.94
CA GLN A 225 -12.27 16.79 30.26
C GLN A 225 -11.88 16.31 31.67
N LEU A 226 -11.00 17.03 32.38
CA LEU A 226 -10.65 16.73 33.77
C LEU A 226 -11.68 17.29 34.77
N ILE A 227 -12.44 18.31 34.38
CA ILE A 227 -13.42 18.98 35.25
C ILE A 227 -14.74 18.18 35.33
N GLU A 228 -15.19 17.58 34.22
CA GLU A 228 -16.47 16.86 34.17
C GLU A 228 -16.48 15.52 34.93
N ARG A 229 -15.32 14.96 35.29
CA ARG A 229 -15.24 13.64 35.98
C ARG A 229 -15.25 13.71 37.50
N LYS A 230 -15.19 14.90 38.10
CA LYS A 230 -15.15 15.09 39.56
C LYS A 230 -16.48 15.57 40.16
N ALA A 231 -17.52 15.70 39.34
CA ALA A 231 -18.84 16.17 39.73
C ALA A 231 -19.94 15.13 39.42
N ALA A 232 -19.66 13.85 39.66
CA ALA A 232 -20.62 12.76 39.68
C ALA A 232 -20.40 11.92 40.94
#